data_AF-A0AAQ3SGH4-F1
#
_entry.id   AF-A0AAQ3SGH4-F1
#
_cell.length_a   1.000
_cell.length_b   1.000
_cell.length_c   1.000
_cell.angle_alpha   90.00
_cell.angle_beta   90.00
_cell.angle_gamma   90.00
#
_symmetry.space_group_name_H-M   'P 1'
#
loop_
_entity.id
_entity.type
_entity.pdbx_description
1 polymer ?
#
loop_
_entity_poly.entity_id
_entity_poly.type
_entity_poly.pdbx_seq_one_letter_code
_entity_poly.pdbx_strand_id
1 'polypeptide(L)'
;MHLSGGGGGGGSRMMPPKQLLTIILLVFCTLSFIKLLLVTSSSSSSARSAFRSSPAWDAGGGGNGTGRGALAAKELSLLRSLVAARAPCRLLVFGLSPQLLALAKLNPGATAFVTDSAEDADAARRALLSGRGRRGGPDSVAVHRVRYRDAAAEAWPLLRRARGSPACRRPTGAVRKSGCPLALTSLPREVLDARWDVLVVDGPSGAALDEPGRMGAIYTAAALARAAAGGAGEPVDVAVHDVDRTIERWYAWEYLCDDNLVAAKGRLWHFRVAAGAGPTDAFCNTGPVEIL
;
A
#
# COMPACT_ATOMS: atom_id res chain seq x y z
N MET A 1 -1.45 -52.08 -75.68
CA MET A 1 -0.19 -51.30 -75.77
C MET A 1 -0.01 -50.49 -74.48
N HIS A 2 1.21 -50.01 -74.20
CA HIS A 2 1.54 -48.92 -73.26
C HIS A 2 0.66 -47.67 -73.50
N LEU A 3 0.42 -46.69 -72.62
CA LEU A 3 0.71 -46.35 -71.19
C LEU A 3 -0.47 -45.44 -70.72
N SER A 4 -0.65 -44.85 -69.52
CA SER A 4 0.11 -44.59 -68.26
C SER A 4 -0.92 -44.51 -67.10
N GLY A 5 -0.69 -44.17 -65.82
CA GLY A 5 0.51 -43.73 -65.07
C GLY A 5 0.35 -42.32 -64.48
N GLY A 6 0.01 -42.16 -63.19
CA GLY A 6 -0.22 -40.84 -62.57
C GLY A 6 -0.66 -40.75 -61.09
N GLY A 7 -0.43 -41.78 -60.25
CA GLY A 7 -0.90 -41.79 -58.85
C GLY A 7 0.00 -40.99 -57.89
N GLY A 8 -0.39 -39.75 -57.57
CA GLY A 8 0.36 -38.87 -56.64
C GLY A 8 0.19 -39.22 -55.16
N GLY A 9 0.98 -40.18 -54.66
CA GLY A 9 0.96 -40.60 -53.25
C GLY A 9 1.53 -39.54 -52.28
N GLY A 10 0.65 -38.79 -51.62
CA GLY A 10 0.98 -37.76 -50.62
C GLY A 10 1.50 -38.31 -49.29
N GLY A 11 2.68 -38.95 -49.31
CA GLY A 11 3.32 -39.54 -48.12
C GLY A 11 3.67 -38.49 -47.06
N SER A 12 2.94 -38.49 -45.94
CA SER A 12 3.13 -37.57 -44.82
C SER A 12 4.46 -37.85 -44.09
N ARG A 13 5.52 -37.12 -44.45
CA ARG A 13 6.82 -37.19 -43.77
C ARG A 13 6.71 -36.59 -42.37
N MET A 14 6.42 -37.44 -41.38
CA MET A 14 6.48 -37.08 -39.96
C MET A 14 7.87 -36.51 -39.62
N MET A 15 7.91 -35.27 -39.16
CA MET A 15 9.18 -34.62 -38.80
C MET A 15 9.80 -35.30 -37.57
N PRO A 16 11.12 -35.56 -37.55
CA PRO A 16 11.77 -36.18 -36.40
C PRO A 16 11.63 -35.29 -35.16
N PRO A 17 11.43 -35.85 -33.94
CA PRO A 17 11.07 -35.07 -32.74
C PRO A 17 12.02 -33.92 -32.42
N LYS A 18 13.32 -34.07 -32.74
CA LYS A 18 14.34 -33.02 -32.55
C LYS A 18 14.08 -31.79 -33.44
N GLN A 19 13.65 -31.97 -34.69
CA GLN A 19 13.31 -30.84 -35.57
C GLN A 19 12.02 -30.16 -35.13
N LEU A 20 11.01 -30.92 -34.70
CA LEU A 20 9.76 -30.38 -34.15
C LEU A 20 10.05 -29.51 -32.90
N LEU A 21 10.89 -29.98 -31.99
CA LEU A 21 11.29 -29.22 -30.80
C LEU A 21 12.03 -27.91 -31.16
N THR A 22 12.96 -27.94 -32.12
CA THR A 22 13.66 -26.73 -32.59
C THR A 22 12.70 -25.72 -33.22
N ILE A 23 11.73 -26.18 -34.03
CA ILE A 23 10.71 -25.31 -34.64
C ILE A 23 9.84 -24.68 -33.54
N ILE A 24 9.39 -25.45 -32.56
CA ILE A 24 8.59 -24.96 -31.41
C ILE A 24 9.38 -23.89 -30.63
N LEU A 25 10.66 -24.12 -30.33
CA LEU A 25 11.50 -23.15 -29.64
C LEU A 25 11.70 -21.85 -30.44
N LEU A 26 11.89 -21.94 -31.77
CA LEU A 26 11.99 -20.77 -32.64
C LEU A 26 10.67 -19.98 -32.69
N VAL A 27 9.51 -20.65 -32.73
CA VAL A 27 8.20 -20.00 -32.69
C VAL A 27 7.96 -19.29 -31.35
N PHE A 28 8.21 -19.94 -30.21
CA PHE A 28 8.08 -19.28 -28.90
C PHE A 28 9.07 -18.12 -28.72
N CYS A 29 10.30 -18.24 -29.22
CA CYS A 29 11.29 -17.17 -29.17
C CYS A 29 10.86 -15.97 -30.00
N THR A 30 10.47 -16.16 -31.26
CA THR A 30 10.00 -15.08 -32.14
C THR A 30 8.71 -14.42 -31.62
N LEU A 31 7.76 -15.18 -31.08
CA LEU A 31 6.57 -14.62 -30.43
C LEU A 31 6.92 -13.75 -29.21
N SER A 32 7.88 -14.17 -28.38
CA SER A 32 8.39 -13.33 -27.27
C SER A 32 9.05 -12.05 -27.76
N PHE A 33 9.88 -12.11 -28.81
CA PHE A 33 10.48 -10.91 -29.41
C PHE A 33 9.44 -9.96 -30.00
N ILE A 34 8.41 -10.47 -30.69
CA ILE A 34 7.30 -9.66 -31.20
C ILE A 34 6.53 -8.99 -30.04
N LYS A 35 6.29 -9.71 -28.95
CA LYS A 35 5.63 -9.15 -27.75
C LYS A 35 6.47 -8.05 -27.09
N LEU A 36 7.80 -8.25 -27.01
CA LEU A 36 8.74 -7.26 -26.47
C LEU A 36 8.79 -6.00 -27.34
N LEU A 37 8.83 -6.16 -28.67
CA LEU A 37 8.78 -5.07 -29.64
C LEU A 37 7.48 -4.27 -29.55
N LEU A 38 6.32 -4.93 -29.41
CA LEU A 38 5.04 -4.22 -29.20
C LEU A 38 5.02 -3.38 -27.91
N VAL A 39 5.65 -3.87 -26.83
CA VAL A 39 5.77 -3.12 -25.57
C VAL A 39 6.71 -1.92 -25.70
N THR A 40 7.85 -2.05 -26.37
CA THR A 40 8.77 -0.90 -26.57
C THR A 40 8.26 0.09 -27.62
N SER A 41 7.64 -0.37 -28.71
CA SER A 41 7.00 0.51 -29.71
C SER A 41 5.83 1.33 -29.15
N SER A 42 5.22 0.91 -28.04
CA SER A 42 4.17 1.67 -27.35
C SER A 42 4.71 2.84 -26.50
N SER A 43 6.03 3.07 -26.48
CA SER A 43 6.71 3.98 -25.53
C SER A 43 7.35 5.21 -26.20
N SER A 44 6.64 5.90 -27.09
CA SER A 44 7.16 7.05 -27.85
C SER A 44 6.24 8.30 -27.89
N SER A 45 5.31 8.44 -26.95
CA SER A 45 4.54 9.68 -26.75
C SER A 45 5.16 10.59 -25.68
N SER A 46 6.16 11.40 -26.06
CA SER A 46 6.87 12.35 -25.18
C SER A 46 6.03 13.58 -24.81
N ALA A 47 4.82 13.37 -24.27
CA ALA A 47 3.96 14.42 -23.75
C ALA A 47 4.53 14.97 -22.43
N ARG A 48 5.12 16.17 -22.48
CA ARG A 48 5.47 16.95 -21.28
C ARG A 48 4.20 17.51 -20.63
N SER A 49 3.39 16.64 -20.03
CA SER A 49 2.29 17.07 -19.16
C SER A 49 2.88 17.69 -17.89
N ALA A 50 2.83 19.02 -17.78
CA ALA A 50 3.09 19.70 -16.51
C ALA A 50 2.00 19.27 -15.53
N PHE A 51 2.30 18.31 -14.64
CA PHE A 51 1.42 17.88 -13.56
C PHE A 51 1.27 19.03 -12.56
N ARG A 52 0.32 19.91 -12.82
CA ARG A 52 -0.13 20.92 -11.88
C ARG A 52 -1.00 20.22 -10.84
N SER A 53 -0.34 19.66 -9.81
CA SER A 53 -0.98 18.98 -8.68
C SER A 53 -2.12 19.85 -8.15
N SER A 54 -3.35 19.42 -8.42
CA SER A 54 -4.54 20.08 -7.87
C SER A 54 -4.67 19.65 -6.41
N PRO A 55 -5.02 20.55 -5.48
CA PRO A 55 -5.23 20.18 -4.08
C PRO A 55 -6.19 19.01 -3.95
N ALA A 56 -5.95 18.11 -2.99
CA ALA A 56 -6.81 16.94 -2.77
C ALA A 56 -8.27 17.30 -2.41
N TRP A 57 -8.53 18.59 -2.12
CA TRP A 57 -9.80 19.20 -1.75
C TRP A 57 -10.65 19.61 -2.95
N ASP A 58 -10.01 19.97 -4.07
CA ASP A 58 -10.69 20.44 -5.28
C ASP A 58 -11.19 19.29 -6.16
N ALA A 59 -10.86 18.04 -5.83
CA ALA A 59 -11.36 16.81 -6.46
C ALA A 59 -12.85 16.51 -6.13
N GLY A 60 -13.68 17.54 -6.08
CA GLY A 60 -15.08 17.51 -5.68
C GLY A 60 -16.06 17.15 -6.80
N GLY A 61 -16.28 15.84 -7.01
CA GLY A 61 -17.55 15.33 -7.56
C GLY A 61 -17.49 14.55 -8.88
N GLY A 62 -18.41 13.59 -9.00
CA GLY A 62 -18.92 12.99 -10.26
C GLY A 62 -17.98 12.12 -11.10
N GLY A 63 -16.66 12.34 -11.08
CA GLY A 63 -15.72 11.66 -11.94
C GLY A 63 -15.51 10.17 -11.61
N ASN A 64 -15.47 9.32 -12.63
CA ASN A 64 -14.99 7.94 -12.51
C ASN A 64 -13.46 7.98 -12.32
N GLY A 65 -13.02 8.05 -11.06
CA GLY A 65 -11.74 8.63 -10.65
C GLY A 65 -10.48 8.05 -11.32
N THR A 66 -9.91 8.81 -12.27
CA THR A 66 -8.62 8.54 -12.93
C THR A 66 -7.44 9.26 -12.27
N GLY A 67 -7.69 10.13 -11.29
CA GLY A 67 -6.64 10.77 -10.48
C GLY A 67 -5.95 9.75 -9.58
N ARG A 68 -4.65 9.51 -9.78
CA ARG A 68 -3.92 8.41 -9.13
C ARG A 68 -3.95 8.48 -7.59
N GLY A 69 -4.01 9.68 -7.00
CA GLY A 69 -4.11 9.88 -5.54
C GLY A 69 -5.51 9.73 -4.92
N ALA A 70 -6.54 9.27 -5.65
CA ALA A 70 -7.89 9.06 -5.11
C ALA A 70 -8.21 7.58 -4.88
N LEU A 71 -8.91 7.25 -3.79
CA LEU A 71 -9.41 5.90 -3.51
C LEU A 71 -10.55 5.55 -4.47
N ALA A 72 -10.47 4.40 -5.14
CA ALA A 72 -11.56 3.87 -5.94
C ALA A 72 -12.77 3.48 -5.06
N ALA A 73 -13.97 3.46 -5.63
CA ALA A 73 -15.20 3.18 -4.86
C ALA A 73 -15.14 1.87 -4.04
N LYS A 74 -14.51 0.81 -4.58
CA LYS A 74 -14.29 -0.47 -3.89
C LYS A 74 -13.27 -0.42 -2.75
N GLU A 75 -12.26 0.44 -2.87
CA GLU A 75 -11.20 0.66 -1.87
C GLU A 75 -11.77 1.45 -0.70
N LEU A 76 -12.45 2.56 -1.00
CA LEU A 76 -13.17 3.37 -0.02
C LEU A 76 -14.32 2.60 0.65
N SER A 77 -15.00 1.70 -0.06
CA SER A 77 -16.01 0.83 0.55
C SER A 77 -15.41 -0.16 1.56
N LEU A 78 -14.22 -0.72 1.30
CA LEU A 78 -13.53 -1.59 2.26
C LEU A 78 -13.10 -0.81 3.51
N LEU A 79 -12.53 0.39 3.36
CA LEU A 79 -12.18 1.25 4.50
C LEU A 79 -13.42 1.59 5.36
N ARG A 80 -14.55 1.91 4.70
CA ARG A 80 -15.81 2.20 5.41
C ARG A 80 -16.35 1.00 6.16
N SER A 81 -16.35 -0.20 5.56
CA SER A 81 -16.81 -1.41 6.28
C SER A 81 -15.86 -1.78 7.41
N LEU A 82 -14.55 -1.58 7.26
CA LEU A 82 -13.56 -1.84 8.29
C LEU A 82 -13.73 -0.91 9.51
N VAL A 83 -13.85 0.40 9.27
CA VAL A 83 -14.08 1.38 10.34
C VAL A 83 -15.42 1.14 11.03
N ALA A 84 -16.50 0.92 10.26
CA ALA A 84 -17.82 0.67 10.82
C ALA A 84 -17.90 -0.63 11.65
N ALA A 85 -17.16 -1.69 11.27
CA ALA A 85 -17.12 -2.96 12.00
C ALA A 85 -16.30 -2.91 13.30
N ARG A 86 -15.50 -1.85 13.53
CA ARG A 86 -14.75 -1.62 14.77
C ARG A 86 -15.28 -0.45 15.60
N ALA A 87 -16.19 0.37 15.04
CA ALA A 87 -16.68 1.60 15.66
C ALA A 87 -17.52 1.36 16.95
N PRO A 88 -17.38 2.19 18.01
CA PRO A 88 -16.39 3.27 18.18
C PRO A 88 -14.97 2.71 18.40
N CYS A 89 -14.02 3.15 17.57
CA CYS A 89 -12.63 2.70 17.62
C CYS A 89 -11.66 3.88 17.75
N ARG A 90 -10.40 3.57 18.10
CA ARG A 90 -9.28 4.47 17.88
C ARG A 90 -8.74 4.25 16.47
N LEU A 91 -8.96 5.24 15.60
CA LEU A 91 -8.58 5.24 14.18
C LEU A 91 -7.41 6.19 13.92
N LEU A 92 -6.28 5.67 13.42
CA LEU A 92 -5.15 6.49 12.95
C LEU A 92 -5.04 6.44 11.43
N VAL A 93 -4.90 7.59 10.79
CA VAL A 93 -4.79 7.72 9.33
C VAL A 93 -3.53 8.50 9.00
N PHE A 94 -2.58 7.85 8.32
CA PHE A 94 -1.48 8.50 7.62
C PHE A 94 -1.96 8.84 6.20
N GLY A 95 -1.94 10.12 5.84
CA GLY A 95 -2.68 10.66 4.69
C GLY A 95 -3.92 11.43 5.12
N LEU A 96 -4.34 12.39 4.28
CA LEU A 96 -5.48 13.26 4.55
C LEU A 96 -6.11 13.73 3.24
N SER A 97 -7.33 13.29 2.99
CA SER A 97 -8.13 13.65 1.82
C SER A 97 -9.61 13.76 2.20
N PRO A 98 -10.48 14.40 1.40
CA PRO A 98 -11.92 14.43 1.66
C PRO A 98 -12.56 13.05 1.80
N GLN A 99 -12.03 12.04 1.09
CA GLN A 99 -12.49 10.65 1.18
C GLN A 99 -12.14 10.01 2.53
N LEU A 100 -10.93 10.25 3.05
CA LEU A 100 -10.48 9.77 4.36
C LEU A 100 -11.13 10.55 5.52
N LEU A 101 -11.27 11.87 5.39
CA LEU A 101 -11.92 12.71 6.40
C LEU A 101 -13.39 12.30 6.63
N ALA A 102 -14.05 11.72 5.62
CA ALA A 102 -15.37 11.15 5.75
C ALA A 102 -15.42 9.89 6.66
N LEU A 103 -14.31 9.18 6.90
CA LEU A 103 -14.26 8.05 7.83
C LEU A 103 -14.49 8.50 9.29
N ALA A 104 -14.00 9.69 9.67
CA ALA A 104 -14.25 10.27 10.99
C ALA A 104 -15.75 10.55 11.25
N LYS A 105 -16.58 10.68 10.20
CA LYS A 105 -18.04 10.81 10.34
C LYS A 105 -18.75 9.46 10.60
N LEU A 106 -18.05 8.35 10.39
CA LEU A 106 -18.53 6.98 10.64
C LEU A 106 -18.00 6.41 11.97
N ASN A 107 -16.95 7.01 12.53
CA ASN A 107 -16.37 6.63 13.82
C ASN A 107 -16.75 7.64 14.92
N PRO A 108 -17.64 7.30 15.87
CA PRO A 108 -17.87 8.12 17.06
C PRO A 108 -16.75 8.01 18.11
N GLY A 109 -15.75 7.16 17.89
CA GLY A 109 -14.51 7.10 18.66
C GLY A 109 -13.45 8.12 18.20
N ALA A 110 -12.26 8.05 18.81
CA ALA A 110 -11.17 8.99 18.53
C ALA A 110 -10.51 8.70 17.16
N THR A 111 -10.35 9.73 16.35
CA THR A 111 -9.71 9.66 15.03
C THR A 111 -8.56 10.67 14.95
N ALA A 112 -7.39 10.25 14.45
CA ALA A 112 -6.24 11.12 14.21
C ALA A 112 -5.77 11.03 12.76
N PHE A 113 -5.58 12.18 12.12
CA PHE A 113 -4.99 12.29 10.78
C PHE A 113 -3.57 12.85 10.86
N VAL A 114 -2.68 12.29 10.04
CA VAL A 114 -1.27 12.70 9.90
C VAL A 114 -1.02 13.04 8.44
N THR A 115 -0.53 14.26 8.18
CA THR A 115 -0.17 14.72 6.82
C THR A 115 1.12 15.56 6.85
N ASP A 116 1.81 15.71 5.73
CA ASP A 116 2.86 16.70 5.50
C ASP A 116 2.34 18.01 4.88
N SER A 117 1.24 17.93 4.11
CA SER A 117 0.60 19.11 3.53
C SER A 117 0.00 20.02 4.61
N ALA A 118 0.49 21.26 4.67
CA ALA A 118 -0.08 22.31 5.51
C ALA A 118 -1.48 22.73 5.02
N GLU A 119 -1.65 22.78 3.70
CA GLU A 119 -2.93 23.11 3.05
C GLU A 119 -4.00 22.09 3.42
N ASP A 120 -3.67 20.78 3.39
CA ASP A 120 -4.60 19.73 3.76
C ASP A 120 -4.98 19.79 5.24
N ALA A 121 -4.01 20.06 6.11
CA ALA A 121 -4.28 20.19 7.54
C ALA A 121 -5.28 21.34 7.82
N ASP A 122 -5.10 22.49 7.18
CA ASP A 122 -5.92 23.68 7.43
C ASP A 122 -7.24 23.67 6.64
N ALA A 123 -7.32 22.96 5.50
CA ALA A 123 -8.59 22.63 4.84
C ALA A 123 -9.43 21.64 5.68
N ALA A 124 -8.80 20.58 6.22
CA ALA A 124 -9.48 19.63 7.10
C ALA A 124 -10.03 20.28 8.37
N ARG A 125 -9.23 21.14 9.03
CA ARG A 125 -9.64 21.90 10.22
C ARG A 125 -10.86 22.78 9.92
N ARG A 126 -10.85 23.51 8.80
CA ARG A 126 -12.02 24.31 8.35
C ARG A 126 -13.25 23.44 8.10
N ALA A 127 -13.10 22.30 7.42
CA ALA A 127 -14.21 21.37 7.15
C ALA A 127 -14.81 20.75 8.43
N LEU A 128 -13.97 20.43 9.42
CA LEU A 128 -14.40 19.92 10.73
C LEU A 128 -15.13 21.00 11.55
N LEU A 129 -14.65 22.24 11.54
CA LEU A 129 -15.30 23.37 12.21
C LEU A 129 -16.67 23.68 11.60
N SER A 130 -16.79 23.73 10.27
CA SER A 130 -18.08 23.96 9.59
C SER A 130 -19.10 22.83 9.81
N GLY A 131 -18.63 21.59 10.01
CA GLY A 131 -19.50 20.43 10.28
C GLY A 131 -20.02 20.33 11.72
N ARG A 132 -19.58 21.22 12.62
CA ARG A 132 -19.76 21.10 14.08
C ARG A 132 -21.22 21.23 14.57
N GLY A 133 -22.11 21.79 13.76
CA GLY A 133 -23.51 22.02 14.10
C GLY A 133 -24.41 20.79 13.99
N ARG A 134 -24.31 19.82 14.94
CA ARG A 134 -25.48 19.11 15.54
C ARG A 134 -25.18 18.02 16.58
N ARG A 135 -24.00 17.37 16.61
CA ARG A 135 -23.72 16.28 17.58
C ARG A 135 -22.24 16.19 17.99
N GLY A 136 -21.97 16.33 19.29
CA GLY A 136 -20.87 15.68 20.02
C GLY A 136 -19.43 16.16 19.81
N GLY A 137 -18.93 16.99 20.72
CA GLY A 137 -17.50 17.04 21.11
C GLY A 137 -16.54 17.90 20.25
N PRO A 138 -15.56 18.59 20.87
CA PRO A 138 -14.33 19.02 20.20
C PRO A 138 -13.33 17.91 19.92
N ASP A 139 -13.26 16.90 20.79
CA ASP A 139 -12.00 16.19 21.04
C ASP A 139 -11.84 14.83 20.34
N SER A 140 -12.79 14.46 19.47
CA SER A 140 -12.80 13.17 18.77
C SER A 140 -12.01 13.15 17.46
N VAL A 141 -11.59 14.29 16.90
CA VAL A 141 -10.84 14.34 15.64
C VAL A 141 -9.63 15.28 15.73
N ALA A 142 -8.43 14.71 15.61
CA ALA A 142 -7.15 15.43 15.60
C ALA A 142 -6.52 15.44 14.19
N VAL A 143 -5.80 16.53 13.87
CA VAL A 143 -5.08 16.69 12.58
C VAL A 143 -3.68 17.23 12.84
N HIS A 144 -2.68 16.36 12.68
CA HIS A 144 -1.27 16.61 12.96
C HIS A 144 -0.48 16.79 11.66
N ARG A 145 0.32 17.87 11.57
CA ARG A 145 1.27 18.04 10.47
C ARG A 145 2.64 17.50 10.88
N VAL A 146 3.18 16.54 10.13
CA VAL A 146 4.51 15.95 10.32
C VAL A 146 5.44 16.34 9.17
N ARG A 147 6.75 16.19 9.34
CA ARG A 147 7.71 16.22 8.25
C ARG A 147 8.30 14.83 8.07
N TYR A 148 7.87 14.13 7.02
CA TYR A 148 8.59 12.97 6.50
C TYR A 148 9.96 13.42 5.99
N ARG A 149 10.98 12.55 6.08
CA ARG A 149 12.37 12.88 5.73
C ARG A 149 12.84 12.16 4.47
N ASP A 150 12.36 10.93 4.31
CA ASP A 150 12.84 9.95 3.33
C ASP A 150 12.14 10.13 1.97
N ALA A 151 12.91 10.43 0.93
CA ALA A 151 12.39 10.53 -0.43
C ALA A 151 12.06 9.13 -1.00
N ALA A 152 11.05 9.03 -1.88
CA ALA A 152 10.61 7.75 -2.44
C ALA A 152 11.75 6.95 -3.12
N ALA A 153 12.71 7.63 -3.75
CA ALA A 153 13.92 7.02 -4.32
C ALA A 153 14.80 6.28 -3.30
N GLU A 154 14.77 6.68 -2.03
CA GLU A 154 15.60 6.10 -0.97
C GLU A 154 15.04 4.79 -0.41
N ALA A 155 13.83 4.37 -0.80
CA ALA A 155 13.13 3.23 -0.24
C ALA A 155 13.97 1.93 -0.22
N TRP A 156 14.70 1.62 -1.29
CA TRP A 156 15.53 0.41 -1.34
C TRP A 156 16.82 0.50 -0.48
N PRO A 157 17.61 1.60 -0.54
CA PRO A 157 18.65 1.87 0.45
C PRO A 157 18.16 1.79 1.91
N LEU A 158 17.01 2.37 2.22
CA LEU A 158 16.43 2.37 3.57
C LEU A 158 16.02 0.98 4.04
N LEU A 159 15.29 0.22 3.21
CA LEU A 159 14.86 -1.14 3.52
C LEU A 159 16.05 -2.07 3.81
N ARG A 160 17.12 -1.98 3.01
CA ARG A 160 18.35 -2.73 3.26
C ARG A 160 19.05 -2.33 4.57
N ARG A 161 19.11 -1.04 4.89
CA ARG A 161 19.66 -0.56 6.18
C ARG A 161 18.80 -1.00 7.37
N ALA A 162 17.48 -1.00 7.22
CA ALA A 162 16.54 -1.41 8.27
C ALA A 162 16.65 -2.91 8.57
N ARG A 163 16.70 -3.77 7.54
CA ARG A 163 16.91 -5.22 7.68
C ARG A 163 18.17 -5.58 8.48
N GLY A 164 19.26 -4.84 8.29
CA GLY A 164 20.50 -5.02 9.03
C GLY A 164 20.54 -4.40 10.44
N SER A 165 19.50 -3.67 10.86
CA SER A 165 19.50 -2.88 12.10
C SER A 165 18.66 -3.52 13.21
N PRO A 166 19.27 -3.90 14.35
CA PRO A 166 18.53 -4.34 15.53
C PRO A 166 17.52 -3.30 16.04
N ALA A 167 17.74 -2.01 15.78
CA ALA A 167 16.82 -0.94 16.16
C ALA A 167 15.55 -0.87 15.28
N CYS A 168 15.55 -1.51 14.10
CA CYS A 168 14.42 -1.61 13.18
C CYS A 168 13.67 -2.96 13.25
N ARG A 169 14.02 -3.79 14.25
CA ARG A 169 13.28 -5.00 14.60
C ARG A 169 11.92 -4.67 15.21
N ARG A 170 11.13 -5.71 15.49
CA ARG A 170 9.83 -5.58 16.19
C ARG A 170 10.00 -4.77 17.49
N PRO A 171 9.23 -3.70 17.71
CA PRO A 171 9.33 -2.92 18.95
C PRO A 171 8.96 -3.76 20.17
N THR A 172 9.86 -3.82 21.15
CA THR A 172 9.65 -4.40 22.48
C THR A 172 9.15 -3.38 23.52
N GLY A 173 8.88 -2.14 23.08
CA GLY A 173 8.42 -1.04 23.90
C GLY A 173 7.83 0.09 23.05
N ALA A 174 7.54 1.23 23.68
CA ALA A 174 6.83 2.34 23.03
C ALA A 174 7.55 2.91 21.80
N VAL A 175 6.82 3.07 20.69
CA VAL A 175 7.35 3.44 19.37
C VAL A 175 8.10 4.79 19.39
N ARG A 176 7.70 5.72 20.26
CA ARG A 176 8.43 7.00 20.49
C ARG A 176 9.90 6.85 20.91
N LYS A 177 10.31 5.68 21.41
CA LYS A 177 11.69 5.35 21.81
C LYS A 177 12.45 4.52 20.75
N SER A 178 11.84 4.24 19.59
CA SER A 178 12.48 3.46 18.53
C SER A 178 13.72 4.17 17.98
N GLY A 179 14.84 3.43 17.90
CA GLY A 179 16.05 3.88 17.22
C GLY A 179 16.05 3.64 15.70
N CYS A 180 15.00 3.03 15.13
CA CYS A 180 14.90 2.83 13.69
C CYS A 180 14.76 4.17 12.94
N PRO A 181 15.55 4.44 11.88
CA PRO A 181 15.37 5.63 11.03
C PRO A 181 13.98 5.75 10.38
N LEU A 182 13.29 4.62 10.16
CA LEU A 182 11.92 4.60 9.61
C LEU A 182 10.83 4.99 10.63
N ALA A 183 11.16 5.10 11.92
CA ALA A 183 10.19 5.42 12.95
C ALA A 183 9.90 6.93 12.97
N LEU A 184 8.62 7.30 12.82
CA LEU A 184 8.17 8.69 12.85
C LEU A 184 8.08 9.23 14.30
N THR A 185 9.21 9.18 15.03
CA THR A 185 9.33 9.58 16.45
C THR A 185 9.10 11.06 16.72
N SER A 186 9.00 11.88 15.67
CA SER A 186 8.59 13.29 15.73
C SER A 186 7.08 13.50 15.84
N LEU A 187 6.26 12.44 15.76
CA LEU A 187 4.82 12.52 15.96
C LEU A 187 4.46 12.81 17.44
N PRO A 188 3.31 13.43 17.72
CA PRO A 188 2.86 13.72 19.07
C PRO A 188 2.67 12.46 19.93
N ARG A 189 2.73 12.60 21.27
CA ARG A 189 2.63 11.47 22.20
C ARG A 189 1.25 10.82 22.17
N GLU A 190 0.20 11.59 21.95
CA GLU A 190 -1.17 11.10 21.76
C GLU A 190 -1.33 10.25 20.48
N VAL A 191 -0.36 10.28 19.56
CA VAL A 191 -0.24 9.36 18.42
C VAL A 191 0.64 8.15 18.76
N LEU A 192 1.83 8.37 19.31
CA LEU A 192 2.85 7.32 19.48
C LEU A 192 2.69 6.44 20.73
N ASP A 193 1.99 6.92 21.76
CA ASP A 193 1.78 6.21 23.03
C ASP A 193 0.34 5.68 23.17
N ALA A 194 -0.53 5.97 22.21
CA ALA A 194 -1.88 5.47 22.18
C ALA A 194 -1.95 4.05 21.61
N ARG A 195 -2.84 3.22 22.19
CA ARG A 195 -3.35 2.03 21.49
C ARG A 195 -4.25 2.48 20.34
N TRP A 196 -4.15 1.80 19.20
CA TRP A 196 -4.96 2.02 18.01
C TRP A 196 -5.62 0.70 17.60
N ASP A 197 -6.86 0.75 17.14
CA ASP A 197 -7.64 -0.44 16.73
C ASP A 197 -7.65 -0.60 15.21
N VAL A 198 -7.66 0.53 14.50
CA VAL A 198 -7.61 0.60 13.03
C VAL A 198 -6.54 1.63 12.62
N LEU A 199 -5.65 1.24 11.72
CA LEU A 199 -4.67 2.11 11.07
C LEU A 199 -4.88 2.12 9.57
N VAL A 200 -4.74 3.28 8.93
CA VAL A 200 -4.83 3.45 7.47
C VAL A 200 -3.60 4.19 6.97
N VAL A 201 -2.98 3.73 5.88
CA VAL A 201 -1.79 4.32 5.26
C VAL A 201 -2.05 4.64 3.79
N ASP A 202 -2.29 5.91 3.53
CA ASP A 202 -2.58 6.54 2.23
C ASP A 202 -1.69 7.78 1.95
N GLY A 203 -0.91 8.23 2.95
CA GLY A 203 0.05 9.34 2.83
C GLY A 203 1.41 9.02 3.46
N PRO A 204 2.50 9.71 3.04
CA PRO A 204 2.55 10.78 2.03
C PRO A 204 2.35 10.27 0.59
N SER A 205 2.35 11.19 -0.37
CA SER A 205 2.09 10.93 -1.80
C SER A 205 3.09 9.94 -2.42
N GLY A 206 4.39 10.29 -2.44
CA GLY A 206 5.42 9.55 -3.17
C GLY A 206 5.11 9.40 -4.67
N ALA A 207 4.56 10.44 -5.31
CA ALA A 207 4.24 10.43 -6.74
C ALA A 207 5.48 10.76 -7.59
N ALA A 208 6.32 11.68 -7.11
CA ALA A 208 7.68 11.90 -7.62
C ALA A 208 8.72 11.06 -6.84
N LEU A 209 9.96 11.02 -7.33
CA LEU A 209 11.05 10.24 -6.72
C LEU A 209 11.72 10.97 -5.55
N ASP A 210 11.69 12.30 -5.58
CA ASP A 210 12.18 13.24 -4.57
C ASP A 210 11.09 13.65 -3.56
N GLU A 211 9.81 13.38 -3.86
CA GLU A 211 8.71 13.47 -2.89
C GLU A 211 8.88 12.46 -1.73
N PRO A 212 8.39 12.77 -0.52
CA PRO A 212 8.40 11.81 0.59
C PRO A 212 7.56 10.56 0.29
N GLY A 213 8.10 9.38 0.61
CA GLY A 213 7.44 8.09 0.37
C GLY A 213 6.83 7.46 1.62
N ARG A 214 5.94 6.47 1.44
CA ARG A 214 5.19 5.83 2.55
C ARG A 214 6.00 4.91 3.46
N MET A 215 7.31 4.76 3.22
CA MET A 215 8.22 3.89 3.97
C MET A 215 8.09 4.02 5.49
N GLY A 216 8.23 5.24 6.01
CA GLY A 216 8.13 5.51 7.45
C GLY A 216 6.71 5.42 8.01
N ALA A 217 5.69 5.69 7.18
CA ALA A 217 4.29 5.56 7.56
C ALA A 217 3.88 4.09 7.73
N ILE A 218 4.26 3.22 6.79
CA ILE A 218 4.00 1.78 6.86
C ILE A 218 4.77 1.15 8.04
N TYR A 219 6.06 1.47 8.19
CA TYR A 219 6.84 0.99 9.34
C TYR A 219 6.22 1.44 10.67
N THR A 220 5.85 2.73 10.80
CA THR A 220 5.28 3.26 12.05
C THR A 220 3.89 2.66 12.33
N ALA A 221 3.05 2.44 11.31
CA ALA A 221 1.76 1.77 11.47
C ALA A 221 1.94 0.31 11.93
N ALA A 222 2.85 -0.44 11.32
CA ALA A 222 3.19 -1.81 11.73
C ALA A 222 3.76 -1.86 13.16
N ALA A 223 4.67 -0.94 13.50
CA ALA A 223 5.26 -0.81 14.83
C ALA A 223 4.20 -0.52 15.91
N LEU A 224 3.26 0.40 15.63
CA LEU A 224 2.13 0.70 16.52
C LEU A 224 1.19 -0.49 16.66
N ALA A 225 0.83 -1.17 15.56
CA ALA A 225 -0.02 -2.36 15.59
C ALA A 225 0.61 -3.52 16.39
N ARG A 226 1.90 -3.80 16.18
CA ARG A 226 2.65 -4.84 16.92
C ARG A 226 2.84 -4.52 18.41
N ALA A 227 2.89 -3.24 18.79
CA ALA A 227 2.89 -2.81 20.19
C ALA A 227 1.49 -2.87 20.82
N ALA A 228 0.45 -2.43 20.10
CA ALA A 228 -0.95 -2.43 20.52
C ALA A 228 -1.57 -3.83 20.66
N ALA A 229 -1.04 -4.82 19.95
CA ALA A 229 -1.35 -6.24 20.07
C ALA A 229 -0.39 -7.00 21.02
N GLY A 230 0.46 -6.30 21.78
CA GLY A 230 1.25 -6.92 22.86
C GLY A 230 0.38 -7.43 24.00
N GLY A 231 0.81 -8.47 24.70
CA GLY A 231 0.21 -8.89 25.97
C GLY A 231 -1.28 -9.31 25.90
N ALA A 232 -1.65 -10.12 24.91
CA ALA A 232 -3.03 -10.58 24.67
C ALA A 232 -4.06 -9.47 24.35
N GLY A 233 -3.60 -8.31 23.85
CA GLY A 233 -4.48 -7.27 23.33
C GLY A 233 -5.25 -7.70 22.06
N GLU A 234 -6.45 -7.15 21.91
CA GLU A 234 -7.32 -7.29 20.73
C GLU A 234 -6.57 -7.02 19.41
N PRO A 235 -6.82 -7.80 18.33
CA PRO A 235 -6.16 -7.62 17.04
C PRO A 235 -6.36 -6.22 16.44
N VAL A 236 -5.31 -5.73 15.79
CA VAL A 236 -5.28 -4.39 15.18
C VAL A 236 -5.39 -4.52 13.66
N ASP A 237 -6.37 -3.83 13.08
CA ASP A 237 -6.57 -3.82 11.64
C ASP A 237 -5.71 -2.74 10.99
N VAL A 238 -4.96 -3.07 9.93
CA VAL A 238 -4.09 -2.12 9.20
C VAL A 238 -4.42 -2.16 7.71
N ALA A 239 -4.75 -1.02 7.12
CA ALA A 239 -4.98 -0.88 5.69
C ALA A 239 -3.88 -0.05 5.02
N VAL A 240 -3.36 -0.51 3.87
CA VAL A 240 -2.30 0.17 3.10
C VAL A 240 -2.75 0.33 1.65
N HIS A 241 -2.64 1.54 1.11
CA HIS A 241 -3.03 1.90 -0.25
C HIS A 241 -1.83 2.06 -1.21
N ASP A 242 -2.09 2.11 -2.52
CA ASP A 242 -1.13 2.02 -3.63
C ASP A 242 -0.16 0.83 -3.58
N VAL A 243 -0.60 -0.33 -3.08
CA VAL A 243 0.20 -1.57 -3.07
C VAL A 243 0.45 -2.15 -4.48
N ASP A 244 -0.13 -1.56 -5.52
CA ASP A 244 0.31 -1.77 -6.91
C ASP A 244 1.70 -1.18 -7.16
N ARG A 245 2.10 -0.12 -6.43
CA ARG A 245 3.47 0.41 -6.45
C ARG A 245 4.44 -0.48 -5.68
N THR A 246 5.69 -0.48 -6.12
CA THR A 246 6.76 -1.35 -5.57
C THR A 246 7.10 -1.03 -4.12
N ILE A 247 7.15 0.25 -3.75
CA ILE A 247 7.57 0.72 -2.41
C ILE A 247 6.58 0.24 -1.35
N GLU A 248 5.30 0.61 -1.52
CA GLU A 248 4.22 0.25 -0.61
C GLU A 248 4.11 -1.26 -0.45
N ARG A 249 4.23 -2.02 -1.54
CA ARG A 249 4.17 -3.49 -1.53
C ARG A 249 5.31 -4.12 -0.73
N TRP A 250 6.56 -3.68 -0.97
CA TRP A 250 7.73 -4.20 -0.25
C TRP A 250 7.66 -3.88 1.25
N TYR A 251 7.28 -2.65 1.61
CA TYR A 251 7.20 -2.24 3.01
C TYR A 251 6.01 -2.88 3.74
N ALA A 252 4.87 -3.11 3.05
CA ALA A 252 3.73 -3.83 3.62
C ALA A 252 4.10 -5.30 3.91
N TRP A 253 4.73 -6.00 2.96
CA TRP A 253 5.20 -7.37 3.21
C TRP A 253 6.26 -7.45 4.31
N GLU A 254 7.23 -6.54 4.35
CA GLU A 254 8.31 -6.54 5.36
C GLU A 254 7.80 -6.39 6.80
N TYR A 255 6.79 -5.54 7.01
CA TYR A 255 6.41 -5.10 8.36
C TYR A 255 4.98 -5.51 8.79
N LEU A 256 4.07 -5.78 7.84
CA LEU A 256 2.71 -6.27 8.13
C LEU A 256 2.52 -7.76 7.84
N CYS A 257 3.39 -8.39 7.02
CA CYS A 257 3.42 -9.83 6.71
C CYS A 257 2.23 -10.34 5.88
N ASP A 258 2.52 -11.30 5.00
CA ASP A 258 1.53 -12.04 4.21
C ASP A 258 0.61 -12.91 5.08
N ASP A 259 1.15 -13.57 6.12
CA ASP A 259 0.37 -14.31 7.14
C ASP A 259 -0.80 -13.49 7.75
N ASN A 260 -0.69 -12.16 7.82
CA ASN A 260 -1.72 -11.29 8.40
C ASN A 260 -2.68 -10.70 7.34
N LEU A 261 -2.52 -10.96 6.04
CA LEU A 261 -3.36 -10.34 4.99
C LEU A 261 -4.77 -10.95 4.98
N VAL A 262 -5.77 -10.14 5.32
CA VAL A 262 -7.19 -10.55 5.37
C VAL A 262 -7.91 -10.26 4.05
N ALA A 263 -7.60 -9.14 3.39
CA ALA A 263 -8.26 -8.76 2.15
C ALA A 263 -7.41 -7.89 1.22
N ALA A 264 -7.58 -8.09 -0.09
CA ALA A 264 -7.11 -7.21 -1.14
C ALA A 264 -8.29 -6.74 -2.00
N LYS A 265 -8.43 -5.43 -2.22
CA LYS A 265 -9.46 -4.84 -3.09
C LYS A 265 -8.85 -3.68 -3.89
N GLY A 266 -8.51 -3.93 -5.16
CA GLY A 266 -7.82 -2.93 -5.97
C GLY A 266 -6.41 -2.68 -5.45
N ARG A 267 -6.07 -1.40 -5.22
CA ARG A 267 -4.78 -0.95 -4.69
C ARG A 267 -4.71 -0.93 -3.16
N LEU A 268 -5.78 -1.34 -2.47
CA LEU A 268 -5.87 -1.39 -1.03
C LEU A 268 -5.70 -2.83 -0.53
N TRP A 269 -4.76 -3.03 0.39
CA TRP A 269 -4.62 -4.23 1.21
C TRP A 269 -5.06 -3.96 2.65
N HIS A 270 -5.66 -4.96 3.29
CA HIS A 270 -6.10 -4.95 4.69
C HIS A 270 -5.52 -6.16 5.41
N PHE A 271 -4.73 -5.88 6.44
CA PHE A 271 -4.06 -6.82 7.33
C PHE A 271 -4.72 -6.81 8.71
N ARG A 272 -4.60 -7.92 9.45
CA ARG A 272 -5.02 -8.02 10.85
C ARG A 272 -3.88 -8.54 11.72
N VAL A 273 -3.27 -7.64 12.48
CA VAL A 273 -2.10 -7.91 13.32
C VAL A 273 -2.57 -8.36 14.70
N ALA A 274 -2.43 -9.65 14.99
CA ALA A 274 -2.85 -10.25 16.26
C ALA A 274 -1.72 -10.38 17.29
N ALA A 275 -2.12 -10.58 18.56
CA ALA A 275 -1.20 -10.98 19.64
C ALA A 275 -0.61 -12.37 19.36
N GLY A 276 0.64 -12.60 19.77
CA GLY A 276 1.33 -13.89 19.62
C GLY A 276 1.70 -14.33 18.20
N ALA A 277 1.07 -13.78 17.16
CA ALA A 277 1.31 -14.16 15.77
C ALA A 277 2.67 -13.69 15.24
N GLY A 278 3.65 -14.60 15.17
CA GLY A 278 4.99 -14.35 14.62
C GLY A 278 6.08 -14.07 15.67
N PRO A 279 7.36 -13.94 15.24
CA PRO A 279 8.53 -14.02 16.10
C PRO A 279 8.65 -12.88 17.12
N THR A 280 9.45 -13.10 18.16
CA THR A 280 9.66 -12.15 19.26
C THR A 280 10.57 -10.98 18.89
N ASP A 281 11.52 -11.18 17.96
CA ASP A 281 12.55 -10.21 17.56
C ASP A 281 12.44 -9.71 16.11
N ALA A 282 11.43 -10.14 15.35
CA ALA A 282 11.18 -9.72 13.98
C ALA A 282 9.68 -9.48 13.72
N PHE A 283 9.34 -8.82 12.62
CA PHE A 283 7.94 -8.52 12.28
C PHE A 283 7.17 -9.73 11.75
N CYS A 284 7.83 -10.56 10.93
CA CYS A 284 7.22 -11.65 10.16
C CYS A 284 7.98 -12.96 10.33
N ASN A 285 7.30 -14.08 10.11
CA ASN A 285 7.93 -15.39 10.06
C ASN A 285 8.87 -15.46 8.85
N THR A 286 10.16 -15.74 9.08
CA THR A 286 11.13 -16.03 8.00
C THR A 286 11.50 -17.51 7.97
N GLY A 287 10.57 -18.38 8.37
CA GLY A 287 10.71 -19.82 8.22
C GLY A 287 10.66 -20.23 6.73
N PRO A 288 11.20 -21.41 6.38
CA PRO A 288 10.93 -21.98 5.06
C PRO A 288 9.43 -22.21 4.90
N VAL A 289 8.88 -21.95 3.71
CA VAL A 289 7.52 -22.36 3.38
C VAL A 289 7.52 -23.88 3.26
N GLU A 290 6.96 -24.57 4.27
CA GLU A 290 6.72 -26.01 4.19
C GLU A 290 5.61 -26.28 3.18
N ILE A 291 5.99 -26.72 1.98
CA ILE A 291 5.07 -27.21 0.97
C ILE A 291 4.69 -28.65 1.34
N LEU A 292 3.50 -28.80 1.90
CA LEU A 292 2.82 -30.08 2.17
C LEU A 292 2.19 -30.66 0.89
#